data_AF-A0A1F2R5A9-F1
#
_entry.id   AF-A0A1F2R5A9-F1
#
_cell.length_a   1.000
_cell.length_b   1.000
_cell.length_c   1.000
_cell.angle_alpha   90.00
_cell.angle_beta   90.00
_cell.angle_gamma   90.00
#
_symmetry.space_group_name_H-M   'P 1'
#
loop_
_entity.id
_entity.type
_entity.pdbx_description
1 polymer ?
#
loop_
_entity_poly.entity_id
_entity_poly.type
_entity_poly.pdbx_seq_one_letter_code
_entity_poly.pdbx_strand_id
1 'polypeptide(L)'
;MPRTLSLIVATVALLGCSPNAKEPPPEAQGKDVGAQAADVASDTEALRAANAAAGDVVRAAGDCEAVKAALPEANRRLDEIENSVRTATGRTTLAAVRKRVNDIAQLCP
;
A
#
# COMPACT_ATOMS: atom_id res chain seq x y z
N MET A 1 -2.07 -31.65 -52.78
CA MET A 1 -1.40 -32.37 -51.67
C MET A 1 0.02 -31.83 -51.52
N PRO A 2 0.49 -31.54 -50.30
CA PRO A 2 1.55 -30.54 -50.04
C PRO A 2 2.90 -31.17 -49.67
N ARG A 3 3.98 -30.40 -49.80
CA ARG A 3 5.31 -30.49 -49.12
C ARG A 3 6.23 -29.48 -49.83
N THR A 4 6.92 -28.52 -49.21
CA THR A 4 7.81 -28.52 -48.03
C THR A 4 8.10 -27.05 -47.63
N LEU A 5 8.00 -26.69 -46.35
CA LEU A 5 9.13 -26.37 -45.45
C LEU A 5 10.16 -25.37 -46.00
N SER A 6 10.18 -24.13 -45.46
CA SER A 6 11.39 -23.53 -44.86
C SER A 6 11.18 -22.12 -44.29
N LEU A 7 11.64 -21.99 -43.03
CA LEU A 7 12.10 -20.83 -42.26
C LEU A 7 11.98 -19.41 -42.85
N ILE A 8 11.29 -18.53 -42.13
CA ILE A 8 11.53 -17.08 -42.17
C ILE A 8 12.27 -16.71 -40.89
N VAL A 9 13.55 -16.37 -41.04
CA VAL A 9 14.38 -15.66 -40.05
C VAL A 9 13.89 -14.20 -40.04
N ALA A 10 13.31 -13.76 -38.91
CA ALA A 10 12.96 -12.36 -38.69
C ALA A 10 14.07 -11.69 -37.86
N THR A 11 14.98 -11.02 -38.57
CA THR A 11 15.98 -10.10 -38.02
C THR A 11 15.26 -8.85 -37.49
N VAL A 12 15.30 -8.63 -36.17
CA VAL A 12 14.84 -7.39 -35.53
C VAL A 12 15.97 -6.38 -35.59
N ALA A 13 15.81 -5.36 -36.45
CA ALA A 13 16.62 -4.16 -36.45
C ALA A 13 15.68 -2.95 -36.25
N LEU A 14 15.76 -2.33 -35.08
CA LEU A 14 15.23 -0.98 -34.83
C LEU A 14 16.36 -0.13 -34.26
N LEU A 15 17.19 0.39 -35.19
CA LEU A 15 17.90 1.65 -34.97
C LEU A 15 16.95 2.79 -35.37
N GLY A 16 16.59 3.61 -34.39
CA GLY A 16 15.99 4.93 -34.59
C GLY A 16 16.63 5.90 -33.63
N CYS A 17 17.66 6.63 -34.10
CA CYS A 17 18.27 7.75 -33.39
C CYS A 17 17.35 8.97 -33.47
N SER A 18 17.06 9.63 -32.34
CA SER A 18 16.57 11.01 -32.31
C SER A 18 17.46 11.84 -31.36
N PRO A 19 18.01 12.98 -31.83
CA PRO A 19 18.80 13.89 -31.02
C PRO A 19 17.88 14.97 -30.43
N ASN A 20 17.54 14.85 -29.15
CA ASN A 20 17.14 16.00 -28.36
C ASN A 20 17.63 15.80 -26.94
N ALA A 21 18.76 16.43 -26.64
CA ALA A 21 19.31 16.53 -25.32
C ALA A 21 18.37 17.36 -24.44
N LYS A 22 17.67 16.68 -23.54
CA LYS A 22 17.31 17.25 -22.24
C LYS A 22 17.73 16.22 -21.20
N GLU A 23 18.62 16.67 -20.33
CA GLU A 23 19.36 15.88 -19.35
C GLU A 23 18.43 14.88 -18.63
N PRO A 24 18.89 13.64 -18.36
CA PRO A 24 18.13 12.74 -17.51
C PRO A 24 17.89 13.44 -16.16
N PRO A 25 16.65 13.43 -15.62
CA PRO A 25 16.39 13.99 -14.31
C PRO A 25 17.31 13.32 -13.28
N PRO A 26 17.77 14.06 -12.25
CA PRO A 26 18.70 13.54 -11.27
C PRO A 26 18.16 12.23 -10.70
N GLU A 27 19.01 11.23 -10.75
CA GLU A 27 18.84 9.88 -10.24
C GLU A 27 17.99 9.94 -8.96
N ALA A 28 16.77 9.42 -9.03
CA ALA A 28 15.96 9.21 -7.85
C ALA A 28 16.81 8.33 -6.92
N GLN A 29 17.31 8.95 -5.85
CA GLN A 29 18.22 8.34 -4.89
C GLN A 29 17.62 7.01 -4.44
N GLY A 30 18.14 5.94 -5.05
CA GLY A 30 17.59 4.62 -4.92
C GLY A 30 17.90 4.13 -3.53
N LYS A 31 16.89 4.13 -2.64
CA LYS A 31 16.88 3.10 -1.60
C LYS A 31 17.09 1.78 -2.32
N ASP A 32 18.07 0.99 -1.90
CA ASP A 32 18.29 -0.35 -2.46
C ASP A 32 16.95 -1.08 -2.56
N VAL A 33 16.68 -1.79 -3.66
CA VAL A 33 15.40 -2.50 -3.85
C VAL A 33 15.08 -3.39 -2.65
N GLY A 34 16.11 -3.95 -2.00
CA GLY A 34 15.98 -4.68 -0.73
C GLY A 34 15.47 -3.84 0.44
N ALA A 35 15.93 -2.60 0.60
CA ALA A 35 15.44 -1.67 1.63
C ALA A 35 13.98 -1.25 1.36
N GLN A 36 13.61 -1.03 0.10
CA GLN A 36 12.21 -0.75 -0.27
C GLN A 36 11.30 -1.95 0.01
N ALA A 37 11.75 -3.17 -0.32
CA ALA A 37 11.00 -4.39 -0.02
C ALA A 37 10.83 -4.61 1.49
N ALA A 38 11.86 -4.31 2.29
CA ALA A 38 11.78 -4.38 3.75
C ALA A 38 10.79 -3.37 4.33
N ASP A 39 10.79 -2.13 3.84
CA ASP A 39 9.81 -1.10 4.23
C ASP A 39 8.36 -1.55 3.92
N VAL A 40 8.12 -2.13 2.74
CA VAL A 40 6.80 -2.64 2.34
C VAL A 40 6.35 -3.84 3.18
N ALA A 41 7.27 -4.76 3.50
CA ALA A 41 6.97 -5.90 4.36
C ALA A 41 6.63 -5.44 5.78
N SER A 42 7.39 -4.49 6.33
CA SER A 42 7.11 -3.84 7.62
C SER A 42 5.73 -3.18 7.62
N ASP A 43 5.40 -2.42 6.57
CA ASP A 43 4.09 -1.77 6.44
C ASP A 43 2.96 -2.79 6.36
N THR A 44 3.17 -3.93 5.70
CA THR A 44 2.15 -4.99 5.60
C THR A 44 1.79 -5.54 6.97
N GLU A 45 2.78 -5.76 7.84
CA GLU A 45 2.53 -6.22 9.21
C GLU A 45 1.86 -5.14 10.06
N ALA A 46 2.34 -3.90 9.97
CA ALA A 46 1.75 -2.75 10.64
C ALA A 46 0.26 -2.57 10.26
N LEU A 47 -0.06 -2.69 8.97
CA LEU A 47 -1.44 -2.59 8.48
C LEU A 47 -2.31 -3.79 8.85
N ARG A 48 -1.74 -4.99 8.98
CA ARG A 48 -2.45 -6.15 9.54
C ARG A 48 -2.87 -5.87 10.99
N ALA A 49 -1.97 -5.33 11.81
CA ALA A 49 -2.28 -4.91 13.17
C ALA A 49 -3.34 -3.80 13.20
N ALA A 50 -3.31 -2.85 12.25
CA ALA A 50 -4.29 -1.77 12.18
C ALA A 50 -5.70 -2.30 11.93
N ASN A 51 -5.82 -3.25 11.02
CA ASN A 51 -7.09 -3.91 10.73
C ASN A 51 -7.61 -4.71 11.93
N ALA A 52 -6.72 -5.34 12.70
CA ALA A 52 -7.10 -6.04 13.93
C ALA A 52 -7.64 -5.05 14.98
N ALA A 53 -6.96 -3.92 15.20
CA ALA A 53 -7.41 -2.88 16.13
C ALA A 53 -8.77 -2.28 15.72
N ALA A 54 -8.97 -2.01 14.43
CA ALA A 54 -10.26 -1.56 13.91
C ALA A 54 -11.35 -2.64 14.00
N GLY A 55 -10.97 -3.92 13.95
CA GLY A 55 -11.86 -5.06 14.02
C GLY A 55 -12.69 -5.11 15.32
N ASP A 56 -12.13 -4.64 16.43
CA ASP A 56 -12.86 -4.56 17.71
C ASP A 56 -14.03 -3.57 17.64
N VAL A 57 -13.78 -2.38 17.10
CA VAL A 57 -14.81 -1.34 16.89
C VAL A 57 -15.83 -1.76 15.84
N VAL A 58 -15.39 -2.39 14.75
CA VAL A 58 -16.26 -2.91 13.69
C VAL A 58 -17.19 -4.00 14.21
N ARG A 59 -16.71 -4.89 15.09
CA ARG A 59 -17.55 -5.94 15.69
C ARG A 59 -18.57 -5.36 16.67
N ALA A 60 -18.23 -4.26 17.33
CA ALA A 60 -19.13 -3.53 18.19
C ALA A 60 -20.12 -2.63 17.42
N ALA A 61 -19.98 -2.48 16.08
CA ALA A 61 -20.84 -1.62 15.28
C ALA A 61 -22.31 -2.13 15.32
N GLY A 62 -23.10 -1.51 16.20
CA GLY A 62 -24.45 -1.96 16.55
C GLY A 62 -24.78 -1.80 18.03
N ASP A 63 -23.76 -1.73 18.88
CA ASP A 63 -23.85 -1.41 20.31
C ASP A 63 -22.95 -0.21 20.61
N CYS A 64 -23.56 0.95 20.80
CA CYS A 64 -22.82 2.19 20.99
C CYS A 64 -22.05 2.25 22.31
N GLU A 65 -22.48 1.54 23.35
CA GLU A 65 -21.71 1.46 24.60
C GLU A 65 -20.46 0.60 24.39
N ALA A 66 -20.59 -0.51 23.66
CA ALA A 66 -19.45 -1.33 23.28
C ALA A 66 -18.47 -0.58 22.35
N VAL A 67 -18.98 0.23 21.40
CA VAL A 67 -18.15 1.09 20.54
C VAL A 67 -17.39 2.11 21.39
N LYS A 68 -18.08 2.85 22.28
CA LYS A 68 -17.46 3.83 23.18
C LYS A 68 -16.39 3.20 24.07
N ALA A 69 -16.59 1.98 24.53
CA ALA A 69 -15.61 1.24 25.31
C ALA A 69 -14.40 0.78 24.49
N ALA A 70 -14.59 0.36 23.24
CA ALA A 70 -13.52 -0.15 22.37
C ALA A 70 -12.68 0.95 21.70
N LEU A 71 -13.27 2.13 21.46
CA LEU A 71 -12.66 3.23 20.72
C LEU A 71 -11.32 3.73 21.29
N PRO A 72 -11.14 3.95 22.61
CA PRO A 72 -9.88 4.45 23.14
C PRO A 72 -8.69 3.52 22.87
N GLU A 73 -8.90 2.22 23.03
CA GLU A 73 -7.85 1.21 22.78
C GLU A 73 -7.58 1.06 21.28
N ALA A 74 -8.62 1.08 20.44
CA ALA A 74 -8.44 1.05 18.98
C ALA A 74 -7.65 2.27 18.48
N ASN A 75 -7.97 3.48 18.97
CA ASN A 75 -7.24 4.71 18.63
C ASN A 75 -5.78 4.65 19.10
N ARG A 76 -5.53 4.24 20.35
CA ARG A 76 -4.17 4.06 20.87
C ARG A 76 -3.33 3.14 19.98
N ARG A 77 -3.86 1.97 19.62
CA ARG A 77 -3.15 1.02 18.75
C ARG A 77 -2.90 1.60 17.36
N LEU A 78 -3.87 2.32 16.79
CA LEU A 78 -3.70 2.97 15.49
C LEU A 78 -2.63 4.07 15.53
N ASP A 79 -2.48 4.79 16.65
CA ASP A 79 -1.42 5.78 16.88
C ASP A 79 -0.04 5.12 17.01
N GLU A 80 0.06 4.02 17.74
CA GLU A 80 1.30 3.23 17.83
C GLU A 80 1.72 2.71 16.45
N ILE A 81 0.77 2.24 15.64
CA ILE A 81 1.03 1.73 14.29
C ILE A 81 1.46 2.83 13.32
N GLU A 82 0.95 4.06 13.47
CA GLU A 82 1.37 5.17 12.62
C GLU A 82 2.88 5.43 12.69
N ASN A 83 3.48 5.18 13.86
CA ASN A 83 4.92 5.32 14.07
C ASN A 83 5.75 4.19 13.43
N SER A 84 5.15 3.05 13.08
CA SER A 84 5.83 1.91 12.46
C SER A 84 5.71 1.87 10.94
N VAL A 85 4.75 2.59 10.36
CA VAL A 85 4.54 2.68 8.91
C VAL A 85 5.60 3.58 8.24
N ARG A 86 6.30 3.03 7.26
CA ARG A 86 7.44 3.64 6.57
C ARG A 86 7.05 4.28 5.25
N THR A 87 6.16 3.65 4.47
CA THR A 87 5.84 4.11 3.11
C THR A 87 4.65 5.08 3.07
N ALA A 88 4.57 5.86 1.98
CA ALA A 88 3.42 6.74 1.74
C ALA A 88 2.12 5.93 1.56
N THR A 89 2.16 4.84 0.79
CA THR A 89 1.03 3.93 0.60
C THR A 89 0.55 3.33 1.91
N GLY A 90 1.48 2.94 2.77
CA GLY A 90 1.18 2.46 4.12
C GLY A 90 0.40 3.50 4.92
N ARG A 91 0.85 4.76 4.93
CA ARG A 91 0.18 5.85 5.65
C ARG A 91 -1.23 6.13 5.09
N THR A 92 -1.39 6.12 3.77
CA THR A 92 -2.70 6.25 3.12
C THR A 92 -3.64 5.12 3.54
N THR A 93 -3.14 3.89 3.61
CA THR A 93 -3.96 2.73 4.01
C THR A 93 -4.35 2.83 5.48
N LEU A 94 -3.43 3.21 6.37
CA LEU A 94 -3.73 3.43 7.78
C LEU A 94 -4.76 4.53 7.98
N ALA A 95 -4.68 5.62 7.22
CA ALA A 95 -5.65 6.70 7.26
C ALA A 95 -7.07 6.22 6.86
N ALA A 96 -7.19 5.33 5.88
CA ALA A 96 -8.47 4.72 5.52
C ALA A 96 -9.03 3.86 6.67
N VAL A 97 -8.17 3.11 7.37
CA VAL A 97 -8.58 2.33 8.55
C VAL A 97 -9.07 3.24 9.68
N ARG A 98 -8.35 4.32 9.99
CA ARG A 98 -8.78 5.32 10.98
C ARG A 98 -10.11 5.96 10.61
N LYS A 99 -10.27 6.32 9.33
CA LYS A 99 -11.52 6.88 8.83
C LYS A 99 -12.69 5.93 9.10
N ARG A 100 -12.53 4.63 8.82
CA ARG A 100 -13.57 3.63 9.10
C ARG A 100 -13.95 3.57 10.57
N VAL A 101 -12.97 3.59 11.48
CA VAL A 101 -13.21 3.60 12.94
C VAL A 101 -13.97 4.86 13.36
N ASN A 102 -13.58 6.02 12.84
CA ASN A 102 -14.24 7.29 13.12
C ASN A 102 -15.67 7.33 12.56
N ASP A 103 -15.88 6.86 11.33
CA ASP A 103 -17.21 6.81 10.71
C ASP A 103 -18.17 5.95 11.58
N ILE A 104 -17.70 4.86 12.18
CA ILE A 104 -18.50 4.06 13.14
C ILE A 104 -18.74 4.83 14.44
N ALA A 105 -17.73 5.50 14.99
CA ALA A 105 -17.87 6.32 16.19
C ALA A 105 -18.93 7.42 16.03
N GLN A 106 -18.99 8.06 14.87
CA GLN A 106 -19.95 9.12 14.57
C GLN A 106 -21.40 8.64 14.50
N LEU A 107 -21.62 7.35 14.24
CA LEU A 107 -22.96 6.75 14.30
C LEU A 107 -23.44 6.54 15.75
N CYS A 108 -22.54 6.72 16.73
CA CYS A 108 -22.78 6.53 18.16
C CYS A 108 -22.51 7.82 18.96
N PRO A 109 -23.44 8.80 18.91
CA PRO A 109 -23.29 10.07 19.60
C PRO A 109 -23.22 9.96 21.13
#